data_AF-A0A2D6NB42-F1
#
_entry.id   AF-A0A2D6NB42-F1
#
_cell.length_a   1.000
_cell.length_b   1.000
_cell.length_c   1.000
_cell.angle_alpha   90.00
_cell.angle_beta   90.00
_cell.angle_gamma   90.00
#
_symmetry.space_group_name_H-M   'P 1'
#
loop_
_entity.id
_entity.type
_entity.pdbx_description
1 polymer ?
#
loop_
_entity_poly.entity_id
_entity_poly.type
_entity_poly.pdbx_seq_one_letter_code
_entity_poly.pdbx_strand_id
1 'polypeptide(L)'
;MRKVCKDLLIDFALKDQDMVFITGDLGFEFNAFKDKFPHRYFNLGVCEQTMIGVAAGMAIEGLKPIVYSITPFLLERPFEQIKIDLDQQNLNVTLLGYADYPGMGPTHAELDWQTISTLFRNTKFFFPKSTEEAKNDIIESYNFPGPSIVSLKKAPEVSTGEQITEPINQPQPVSQDESSLLQERDTGPDFLSRMR
;
A
#
# COMPACT_ATOMS: atom_id res chain seq x y z
N MET A 1 2.20 -15.38 5.34
CA MET A 1 3.00 -14.15 5.12
C MET A 1 2.82 -13.09 6.21
N ARG A 2 1.60 -12.63 6.54
CA ARG A 2 1.37 -11.58 7.56
C ARG A 2 1.98 -11.85 8.95
N LYS A 3 1.96 -13.11 9.42
CA LYS A 3 2.62 -13.49 10.68
C LYS A 3 4.13 -13.23 10.65
N VAL A 4 4.80 -13.69 9.59
CA VAL A 4 6.25 -13.49 9.38
C VAL A 4 6.59 -12.00 9.31
N CYS A 5 5.76 -11.20 8.65
CA CYS A 5 5.91 -9.75 8.64
C CYS A 5 5.92 -9.17 10.07
N LYS A 6 4.95 -9.56 10.92
CA LYS A 6 4.88 -9.07 12.31
C LYS A 6 6.11 -9.43 13.13
N ASP A 7 6.57 -10.67 13.01
CA ASP A 7 7.76 -11.14 13.73
C ASP A 7 9.01 -10.36 13.27
N LEU A 8 9.17 -10.15 11.96
CA LEU A 8 10.30 -9.39 11.39
C LEU A 8 10.32 -7.92 11.81
N LEU A 9 9.16 -7.26 11.90
CA LEU A 9 9.11 -5.86 12.35
C LEU A 9 9.68 -5.71 13.78
N ILE A 10 9.34 -6.63 14.67
CA ILE A 10 9.88 -6.63 16.04
C ILE A 10 11.40 -6.86 16.00
N ASP A 11 11.87 -7.79 15.18
CA ASP A 11 13.30 -8.08 15.03
C ASP A 11 14.09 -6.90 14.46
N PHE A 12 13.54 -6.18 13.48
CA PHE A 12 14.15 -4.96 12.93
C PHE A 12 14.22 -3.88 14.00
N ALA A 13 13.10 -3.61 14.69
CA ALA A 13 13.07 -2.61 15.75
C ALA A 13 14.00 -2.95 16.92
N LEU A 14 14.27 -4.22 17.21
CA LEU A 14 15.26 -4.61 18.22
C LEU A 14 16.70 -4.28 17.81
N LYS A 15 17.02 -4.40 16.53
CA LYS A 15 18.39 -4.27 15.99
C LYS A 15 18.71 -2.86 15.52
N ASP A 16 17.68 -2.10 15.13
CA ASP A 16 17.79 -0.80 14.51
C ASP A 16 16.94 0.21 15.30
N GLN A 17 17.60 1.21 15.89
CA GLN A 17 16.93 2.23 16.71
C GLN A 17 16.24 3.29 15.85
N ASP A 18 16.69 3.45 14.60
CA ASP A 18 16.16 4.44 13.66
C ASP A 18 14.90 3.93 12.94
N MET A 19 14.57 2.64 13.10
CA MET A 19 13.36 2.03 12.58
C MET A 19 12.11 2.62 13.25
N VAL A 20 11.17 3.11 12.43
CA VAL A 20 9.85 3.55 12.88
C VAL A 20 8.75 2.84 12.10
N PHE A 21 7.63 2.55 12.77
CA PHE A 21 6.49 1.86 12.19
C PHE A 21 5.28 2.80 12.09
N ILE A 22 4.73 2.91 10.88
CA ILE A 22 3.56 3.74 10.56
C ILE A 22 2.46 2.83 10.01
N THR A 23 1.23 2.97 10.52
CA THR A 23 0.07 2.26 9.98
C THR A 23 -1.18 3.12 10.02
N GLY A 24 -2.25 2.69 9.35
CA GLY A 24 -3.53 3.39 9.29
C GLY A 24 -4.68 2.45 9.61
N ASP A 25 -5.42 2.71 10.69
CA ASP A 25 -6.64 2.00 11.13
C ASP A 25 -6.57 0.45 11.20
N LEU A 26 -5.35 -0.11 11.12
CA LEU A 26 -5.04 -1.54 11.21
C LEU A 26 -4.21 -1.86 12.44
N GLY A 27 -4.15 -0.90 13.37
CA GLY A 27 -3.24 -0.91 14.50
C GLY A 27 -3.46 -2.03 15.51
N PHE A 28 -4.69 -2.54 15.61
CA PHE A 28 -5.06 -3.62 16.53
C PHE A 28 -4.27 -4.91 16.27
N GLU A 29 -3.75 -5.10 15.05
CA GLU A 29 -2.95 -6.27 14.69
C GLU A 29 -1.50 -6.21 15.19
N PHE A 30 -1.06 -5.05 15.68
CA PHE A 30 0.33 -4.74 16.03
C PHE A 30 0.50 -4.33 17.50
N ASN A 31 -0.43 -4.71 18.38
CA ASN A 31 -0.35 -4.39 19.82
C ASN A 31 1.00 -4.79 20.44
N ALA A 32 1.52 -5.98 20.11
CA ALA A 32 2.82 -6.43 20.62
C ALA A 32 3.99 -5.50 20.24
N PHE A 33 3.97 -4.93 19.03
CA PHE A 33 4.97 -3.95 18.61
C PHE A 33 4.76 -2.63 19.34
N LYS A 34 3.52 -2.15 19.40
CA LYS A 34 3.15 -0.90 20.08
C LYS A 34 3.54 -0.92 21.57
N ASP A 35 3.27 -2.02 22.26
CA ASP A 35 3.56 -2.16 23.69
C ASP A 35 5.07 -2.17 23.95
N LYS A 36 5.85 -2.77 23.04
CA LYS A 36 7.30 -2.89 23.16
C LYS A 36 8.05 -1.63 22.72
N PHE A 37 7.54 -0.92 21.71
CA PHE A 37 8.18 0.24 21.09
C PHE A 37 7.20 1.42 20.89
N PRO A 38 6.57 1.93 21.97
CA PRO A 38 5.50 2.91 21.86
C PRO A 38 5.93 4.22 21.19
N HIS A 39 7.20 4.61 21.36
CA HIS A 39 7.75 5.85 20.76
C HIS A 39 8.12 5.71 19.28
N ARG A 40 8.05 4.50 18.72
CA ARG A 40 8.38 4.21 17.32
C ARG A 40 7.19 3.61 16.57
N TYR A 41 5.99 3.75 17.14
CA TYR A 41 4.74 3.27 16.59
C TYR A 41 3.80 4.45 16.35
N PHE A 42 3.37 4.64 15.11
CA PHE A 42 2.49 5.73 14.70
C PHE A 42 1.27 5.15 13.98
N ASN A 43 0.08 5.42 14.51
CA ASN A 43 -1.17 5.13 13.81
C ASN A 43 -1.80 6.45 13.39
N LEU A 44 -1.89 6.69 12.08
CA LEU A 44 -2.37 7.95 11.50
C LEU A 44 -3.82 7.84 10.97
N GLY A 45 -4.50 6.73 11.24
CA GLY A 45 -5.86 6.48 10.74
C GLY A 45 -5.89 6.27 9.22
N VAL A 46 -7.07 6.45 8.61
CA VAL A 46 -7.30 6.26 7.17
C VAL A 46 -6.85 7.50 6.39
N CYS A 47 -5.56 7.81 6.45
CA CYS A 47 -4.95 8.99 5.83
C CYS A 47 -3.70 8.59 5.03
N GLU A 48 -3.85 7.75 4.00
CA GLU A 48 -2.71 7.13 3.32
C GLU A 48 -1.73 8.15 2.69
N GLN A 49 -2.22 9.26 2.13
CA GLN A 49 -1.35 10.33 1.62
C GLN A 49 -0.50 10.97 2.72
N THR A 50 -1.10 11.17 3.90
CA THR A 50 -0.39 11.71 5.06
C THR A 50 0.63 10.71 5.59
N MET A 51 0.30 9.41 5.59
CA MET A 51 1.25 8.37 6.01
C MET A 51 2.52 8.38 5.16
N ILE A 52 2.39 8.51 3.84
CA ILE A 52 3.55 8.58 2.93
C ILE A 52 4.33 9.89 3.14
N GLY A 53 3.66 11.04 3.24
CA GLY A 53 4.33 12.31 3.47
C GLY A 53 5.09 12.37 4.81
N VAL A 54 4.51 11.84 5.88
CA VAL A 54 5.17 11.72 7.19
C VAL A 54 6.36 10.77 7.11
N ALA A 55 6.22 9.63 6.44
CA ALA A 55 7.34 8.70 6.21
C ALA A 55 8.47 9.38 5.43
N ALA A 56 8.16 10.13 4.38
CA ALA A 56 9.15 10.87 3.62
C ALA A 56 9.93 11.86 4.50
N GLY A 57 9.21 12.66 5.31
CA GLY A 57 9.84 13.58 6.26
C GLY A 57 10.74 12.87 7.29
N MET A 58 10.27 11.75 7.86
CA MET A 58 11.06 10.94 8.79
C MET A 58 12.33 10.37 8.16
N ALA A 59 12.25 9.91 6.90
CA ALA A 59 13.41 9.40 6.17
C ALA A 59 14.45 10.49 5.87
N ILE A 60 14.01 11.72 5.59
CA ILE A 60 14.90 12.89 5.41
C ILE A 60 15.68 13.17 6.70
N GLU A 61 15.05 13.01 7.86
CA GLU A 61 15.69 13.17 9.19
C GLU A 61 16.54 11.95 9.60
N GLY A 62 16.74 10.97 8.71
CA GLY A 62 17.61 9.82 8.94
C GLY A 62 16.95 8.61 9.60
N LEU A 63 15.64 8.66 9.85
CA LEU A 63 14.89 7.48 10.31
C LEU A 63 14.68 6.49 9.16
N LYS A 64 14.24 5.28 9.49
CA LYS A 64 13.91 4.22 8.52
C LYS A 64 12.45 3.80 8.66
N PRO A 65 11.52 4.52 8.03
CA PRO A 65 10.10 4.26 8.18
C PRO A 65 9.67 3.01 7.44
N ILE A 66 8.87 2.19 8.13
CA ILE A 66 8.07 1.14 7.52
C ILE A 66 6.60 1.54 7.59
N VAL A 67 5.95 1.65 6.44
CA VAL A 67 4.53 2.00 6.31
C VAL A 67 3.74 0.74 5.98
N TYR A 68 2.74 0.41 6.81
CA TYR A 68 1.92 -0.78 6.64
C TYR A 68 0.45 -0.46 6.43
N SER A 69 -0.12 -0.95 5.33
CA SER A 69 -1.56 -0.87 5.03
C SER A 69 -1.98 -1.93 3.99
N ILE A 70 -3.26 -1.92 3.61
CA ILE A 70 -3.81 -2.74 2.52
C ILE A 70 -3.23 -2.26 1.18
N THR A 71 -2.75 -3.17 0.32
CA THR A 71 -1.95 -2.79 -0.87
C THR A 71 -2.61 -1.76 -1.78
N PRO A 72 -3.88 -1.93 -2.24
CA PRO A 72 -4.55 -0.89 -3.03
C PRO A 72 -4.57 0.48 -2.35
N PHE A 73 -4.81 0.53 -1.05
CA PHE A 73 -4.85 1.81 -0.33
C PHE A 73 -3.47 2.40 -0.15
N LEU A 74 -2.49 1.56 0.18
CA LEU A 74 -1.11 1.96 0.39
C LEU A 74 -0.47 2.53 -0.87
N LEU A 75 -0.85 2.02 -2.05
CA LEU A 75 -0.16 2.33 -3.30
C LEU A 75 -0.97 3.20 -4.27
N GLU A 76 -2.29 2.99 -4.36
CA GLU A 76 -3.14 3.72 -5.33
C GLU A 76 -3.56 5.08 -4.79
N ARG A 77 -3.98 5.16 -3.52
CA ARG A 77 -4.44 6.44 -2.93
C ARG A 77 -3.34 7.49 -2.82
N PRO A 78 -2.11 7.15 -2.36
CA PRO A 78 -1.01 8.10 -2.29
C PRO A 78 -0.03 7.97 -3.46
N PHE A 79 -0.51 7.60 -4.65
CA PHE A 79 0.35 7.34 -5.80
C PHE A 79 1.29 8.51 -6.13
N GLU A 80 0.80 9.75 -6.08
CA GLU A 80 1.62 10.92 -6.34
C GLU A 80 2.68 11.13 -5.26
N GLN A 81 2.35 10.95 -3.98
CA GLN A 81 3.31 11.04 -2.88
C GLN A 81 4.40 9.97 -3.01
N ILE A 82 4.06 8.74 -3.38
CA ILE A 82 5.08 7.70 -3.62
C ILE A 82 5.98 8.09 -4.78
N LYS A 83 5.40 8.57 -5.89
CA LYS A 83 6.17 8.97 -7.07
C LYS A 83 7.10 10.14 -6.78
N ILE A 84 6.61 11.20 -6.15
CA ILE A 84 7.35 12.46 -5.99
C ILE A 84 8.17 12.47 -4.70
N ASP A 85 7.59 12.06 -3.58
CA ASP A 85 8.24 12.19 -2.28
C ASP A 85 9.19 11.03 -2.01
N LEU A 86 8.88 9.80 -2.46
CA LEU A 86 9.74 8.63 -2.24
C LEU A 86 10.66 8.33 -3.42
N ASP A 87 10.10 8.05 -4.60
CA ASP A 87 10.86 7.59 -5.76
C ASP A 87 11.80 8.68 -6.29
N GLN A 88 11.29 9.88 -6.61
CA GLN A 88 12.15 10.94 -7.15
C GLN A 88 13.25 11.38 -6.19
N GLN A 89 12.97 11.40 -4.88
CA GLN A 89 13.95 11.76 -3.85
C GLN A 89 14.84 10.59 -3.41
N ASN A 90 14.56 9.37 -3.89
CA ASN A 90 15.24 8.14 -3.49
C ASN A 90 15.33 7.95 -1.96
N LEU A 91 14.21 8.19 -1.26
CA LEU A 91 14.17 8.12 0.20
C LEU A 91 14.10 6.68 0.71
N ASN A 92 14.78 6.42 1.82
CA ASN A 92 14.80 5.11 2.48
C ASN A 92 13.50 4.87 3.27
N VAL A 93 12.46 4.47 2.55
CA VAL A 93 11.13 4.13 3.10
C VAL A 93 10.69 2.77 2.57
N THR A 94 10.27 1.88 3.47
CA THR A 94 9.71 0.57 3.10
C THR A 94 8.19 0.60 3.21
N LEU A 95 7.48 0.34 2.11
CA LEU A 95 6.03 0.16 2.09
C LEU A 95 5.69 -1.33 2.10
N LEU A 96 5.00 -1.77 3.15
CA LEU A 96 4.54 -3.15 3.31
C LEU A 96 3.02 -3.21 3.12
N GLY A 97 2.61 -3.64 1.93
CA GLY A 97 1.22 -3.87 1.56
C GLY A 97 0.78 -5.29 1.87
N TYR A 98 -0.52 -5.49 2.09
CA TYR A 98 -1.13 -6.80 1.97
C TYR A 98 -2.46 -6.76 1.20
N ALA A 99 -2.71 -7.77 0.38
CA ALA A 99 -3.81 -7.81 -0.57
C ALA A 99 -4.68 -9.07 -0.43
N ASP A 100 -5.33 -9.20 0.74
CA ASP A 100 -6.11 -10.39 1.09
C ASP A 100 -7.62 -10.25 0.81
N TYR A 101 -8.06 -9.12 0.25
CA TYR A 101 -9.50 -8.78 0.14
C TYR A 101 -10.00 -8.42 -1.26
N PRO A 102 -9.58 -9.10 -2.34
CA PRO A 102 -9.95 -8.70 -3.70
C PRO A 102 -11.47 -8.76 -3.98
N GLY A 103 -12.23 -9.53 -3.19
CA GLY A 103 -13.69 -9.67 -3.33
C GLY A 103 -14.52 -8.54 -2.70
N MET A 104 -13.92 -7.59 -1.99
CA MET A 104 -14.64 -6.50 -1.31
C MET A 104 -14.96 -5.30 -2.22
N GLY A 105 -15.07 -5.56 -3.52
CA GLY A 105 -15.37 -4.56 -4.55
C GLY A 105 -14.12 -3.97 -5.19
N PRO A 106 -14.31 -3.11 -6.21
CA PRO A 106 -13.24 -2.63 -7.07
C PRO A 106 -12.18 -1.82 -6.32
N THR A 107 -12.52 -1.25 -5.17
CA THR A 107 -11.59 -0.47 -4.33
C THR A 107 -10.58 -1.33 -3.57
N HIS A 108 -10.85 -2.62 -3.39
CA HIS A 108 -9.97 -3.57 -2.71
C HIS A 108 -9.27 -4.54 -3.68
N ALA A 109 -9.64 -4.50 -4.96
CA ALA A 109 -8.95 -5.25 -6.01
C ALA A 109 -7.66 -4.50 -6.39
N GLU A 110 -6.54 -5.22 -6.40
CA GLU A 110 -5.27 -4.65 -6.84
C GLU A 110 -5.26 -4.40 -8.36
N LEU A 111 -4.75 -3.23 -8.76
CA LEU A 111 -4.26 -3.05 -10.12
C LEU A 111 -3.06 -3.96 -10.41
N ASP A 112 -2.67 -4.04 -11.68
CA ASP A 112 -1.43 -4.71 -12.08
C ASP A 112 -0.20 -3.90 -11.64
N TRP A 113 0.17 -4.09 -10.38
CA TRP A 113 1.31 -3.44 -9.75
C TRP A 113 2.65 -3.85 -10.34
N GLN A 114 2.73 -5.01 -11.01
CA GLN A 114 3.93 -5.39 -11.75
C GLN A 114 4.12 -4.47 -12.95
N THR A 115 3.08 -4.21 -13.72
CA THR A 115 3.13 -3.22 -14.81
C THR A 115 3.35 -1.80 -14.28
N ILE A 116 2.62 -1.38 -13.24
CA ILE A 116 2.75 -0.02 -12.68
C ILE A 116 4.15 0.22 -12.09
N SER A 117 4.81 -0.81 -11.54
CA SER A 117 6.18 -0.69 -11.01
C SER A 117 7.19 -0.16 -12.02
N THR A 118 6.94 -0.38 -13.33
CA THR A 118 7.82 0.08 -14.41
C THR A 118 7.87 1.61 -14.55
N LEU A 119 6.93 2.32 -13.91
CA LEU A 119 6.86 3.78 -13.91
C LEU A 119 7.85 4.43 -12.92
N PHE A 120 8.40 3.66 -11.98
CA PHE A 120 9.30 4.12 -10.94
C PHE A 120 10.76 3.87 -11.32
N ARG A 121 11.67 4.75 -10.90
CA ARG A 121 13.09 4.70 -11.30
C ARG A 121 14.00 4.16 -10.20
N ASN A 122 13.69 4.50 -8.96
CA ASN A 122 14.52 4.23 -7.79
C ASN A 122 13.87 3.21 -6.85
N THR A 123 12.55 3.04 -6.94
CA THR A 123 11.80 2.12 -6.07
C THR A 123 11.98 0.66 -6.48
N LYS A 124 12.35 -0.19 -5.51
CA LYS A 124 12.32 -1.65 -5.67
C LYS A 124 10.95 -2.22 -5.32
N PHE A 125 10.48 -3.17 -6.12
CA PHE A 125 9.22 -3.86 -5.91
C PHE A 125 9.43 -5.35 -5.68
N PHE A 126 8.69 -5.90 -4.71
CA PHE A 126 8.71 -7.31 -4.34
C PHE A 126 7.29 -7.87 -4.33
N PHE A 127 7.12 -9.03 -4.94
CA PHE A 127 5.84 -9.72 -5.08
C PHE A 127 5.99 -11.19 -4.66
N PRO A 128 6.24 -11.46 -3.36
CA PRO A 128 6.52 -12.80 -2.88
C PRO A 128 5.34 -13.74 -3.09
N LYS A 129 5.63 -14.98 -3.51
CA LYS A 129 4.62 -16.02 -3.77
C LYS A 129 4.55 -17.06 -2.65
N SER A 130 5.59 -17.12 -1.81
CA SER A 130 5.68 -18.05 -0.69
C SER A 130 6.04 -17.33 0.62
N THR A 131 5.84 -18.00 1.74
CA THR A 131 6.19 -17.42 3.06
C THR A 131 7.71 -17.26 3.21
N GLU A 132 8.50 -18.13 2.59
CA GLU A 132 9.97 -18.02 2.60
C GLU A 132 10.44 -16.87 1.71
N GLU A 133 9.88 -16.71 0.50
CA GLU A 133 10.13 -15.52 -0.33
C GLU A 133 9.74 -14.24 0.41
N ALA A 134 8.55 -14.20 1.04
CA ALA A 134 8.13 -13.03 1.78
C ALA A 134 9.11 -12.65 2.90
N LYS A 135 9.69 -13.64 3.58
CA LYS A 135 10.70 -13.39 4.60
C LYS A 135 11.94 -12.72 4.00
N ASN A 136 12.46 -13.27 2.91
CA ASN A 136 13.67 -12.77 2.26
C ASN A 136 13.43 -11.40 1.62
N ASP A 137 12.30 -11.22 0.94
CA ASP A 137 11.90 -9.96 0.30
C ASP A 137 11.70 -8.84 1.32
N ILE A 138 11.07 -9.12 2.47
CA ILE A 138 10.93 -8.13 3.54
C ILE A 138 12.31 -7.72 4.08
N ILE A 139 13.21 -8.69 4.31
CA ILE A 139 14.58 -8.41 4.77
C ILE A 139 15.36 -7.61 3.72
N GLU A 140 15.28 -7.97 2.44
CA GLU A 140 15.95 -7.24 1.37
C GLU A 140 15.38 -5.82 1.26
N SER A 141 14.05 -5.68 1.28
CA SER A 141 13.36 -4.39 1.16
C SER A 141 13.76 -3.41 2.25
N TYR A 142 13.92 -3.89 3.49
CA TYR A 142 14.33 -3.05 4.63
C TYR A 142 15.81 -2.65 4.59
N ASN A 143 16.68 -3.51 4.03
CA ASN A 143 18.11 -3.22 3.92
C ASN A 143 18.47 -2.44 2.65
N PHE A 144 17.54 -2.29 1.72
CA PHE A 144 17.74 -1.51 0.52
C PHE A 144 17.80 0.00 0.86
N PRO A 145 18.88 0.73 0.51
CA PRO A 145 19.05 2.13 0.87
C PRO A 145 18.29 3.07 -0.10
N GLY A 146 16.99 2.86 -0.23
CA GLY A 146 16.08 3.57 -1.13
C GLY A 146 14.64 3.08 -0.93
N PRO A 147 13.69 3.59 -1.72
CA PRO A 147 12.30 3.24 -1.54
C PRO A 147 12.06 1.78 -1.95
N SER A 148 11.30 1.06 -1.14
CA SER A 148 10.97 -0.34 -1.41
C SER A 148 9.51 -0.63 -1.13
N ILE A 149 8.91 -1.50 -1.94
CA ILE A 149 7.50 -1.87 -1.85
C ILE A 149 7.39 -3.39 -1.87
N VAL A 150 6.73 -3.96 -0.86
CA VAL A 150 6.42 -5.39 -0.80
C VAL A 150 4.91 -5.54 -0.77
N SER A 151 4.31 -6.19 -1.78
CA SER A 151 2.89 -6.58 -1.72
C SER A 151 2.76 -8.03 -1.28
N LEU A 152 2.31 -8.24 -0.04
CA LEU A 152 2.07 -9.55 0.52
C LEU A 152 0.68 -10.07 0.12
N LYS A 153 0.60 -11.36 -0.16
CA LYS A 153 -0.68 -12.04 -0.37
C LYS A 153 -0.86 -13.16 0.65
N LYS A 154 -2.10 -13.58 0.87
CA LYS A 154 -2.38 -14.82 1.58
C LYS A 154 -1.65 -15.94 0.84
N ALA A 155 -0.81 -16.68 1.55
CA ALA A 155 -0.18 -17.85 0.96
C ALA A 155 -1.30 -18.80 0.51
N PRO A 156 -1.20 -19.42 -0.68
CA PRO A 156 -2.21 -20.37 -1.11
C PRO A 156 -2.35 -21.44 -0.02
N GLU A 157 -3.57 -21.63 0.48
CA GLU A 157 -3.88 -22.84 1.22
C GLU A 157 -3.63 -24.01 0.26
N VAL A 158 -2.93 -25.06 0.72
CA VAL A 158 -2.82 -26.29 -0.07
C VAL A 158 -4.22 -26.90 -0.11
N SER A 159 -5.02 -26.47 -1.08
CA SER A 159 -6.31 -27.06 -1.37
C SER A 159 -6.07 -28.35 -2.13
N THR A 160 -6.34 -29.48 -1.50
CA THR A 160 -6.71 -30.71 -2.21
C THR A 160 -7.83 -30.36 -3.19
N GLY A 161 -7.47 -30.34 -4.48
CA GLY A 161 -8.32 -30.36 -5.66
C GLY A 161 -9.68 -29.69 -5.54
N GLU A 162 -9.76 -28.42 -5.91
CA GLU A 162 -10.98 -27.86 -6.50
C GLU A 162 -10.58 -26.88 -7.62
N GLN A 163 -11.29 -26.98 -8.74
CA GLN A 163 -10.93 -26.34 -10.00
C GLN A 163 -11.05 -24.82 -9.90
N ILE A 164 -10.03 -24.14 -10.42
CA ILE A 164 -10.00 -22.69 -10.62
C ILE A 164 -11.07 -22.37 -11.67
N THR A 165 -12.13 -21.66 -11.25
CA THR A 165 -13.08 -21.05 -12.18
C THR A 165 -12.55 -19.68 -12.61
N GLU A 166 -12.74 -19.39 -13.89
CA GLU A 166 -12.31 -18.23 -14.70
C GLU A 166 -12.44 -16.83 -14.03
N PRO A 167 -11.69 -15.81 -14.49
CA PRO A 167 -11.62 -14.50 -13.83
C PRO A 167 -12.95 -13.74 -13.89
N ILE A 168 -13.42 -13.30 -12.72
CA ILE A 168 -14.71 -12.58 -12.50
C ILE A 168 -14.59 -11.08 -12.83
N ASN A 169 -13.65 -10.65 -13.67
CA ASN A 169 -13.38 -9.22 -13.88
C ASN A 169 -13.50 -8.79 -15.33
N GLN A 170 -14.68 -9.02 -15.92
CA GLN A 170 -15.12 -8.19 -17.03
C GLN A 170 -15.77 -6.93 -16.45
N PRO A 171 -15.37 -5.72 -16.88
CA PRO A 171 -16.14 -4.52 -16.56
C PRO A 171 -17.58 -4.77 -17.01
N GLN A 172 -18.53 -4.61 -16.10
CA GLN A 172 -19.94 -4.61 -16.48
C GLN A 172 -20.11 -3.53 -17.54
N PRO A 173 -20.63 -3.84 -18.74
CA PRO A 173 -20.86 -2.82 -19.74
C PRO A 173 -21.79 -1.78 -19.11
N VAL A 174 -21.31 -0.54 -19.04
CA VAL A 174 -22.20 0.61 -18.83
C VAL A 174 -23.23 0.52 -19.95
N SER A 175 -24.51 0.44 -19.59
CA SER A 175 -25.60 0.34 -20.56
C SER A 175 -25.38 1.40 -21.63
N GLN A 176 -25.19 0.96 -22.87
CA GLN A 176 -25.07 1.84 -24.04
C GLN A 176 -26.42 2.53 -24.27
N ASP A 177 -26.66 3.59 -23.51
CA ASP A 177 -27.67 4.58 -23.82
C ASP A 177 -27.10 5.98 -23.61
N GLU A 178 -25.90 6.19 -24.17
CA GLU A 178 -25.21 7.48 -24.22
C GLU A 178 -25.83 8.45 -25.23
N SER A 179 -26.99 8.14 -25.80
CA SER A 179 -27.76 9.09 -26.61
C SER A 179 -28.49 10.15 -25.77
N SER A 180 -28.61 9.93 -24.44
CA SER A 180 -29.31 10.83 -23.52
C SER A 180 -28.40 11.64 -22.58
N LEU A 181 -27.11 11.31 -22.50
CA LEU A 181 -26.15 11.91 -21.55
C LEU A 181 -25.34 13.09 -22.11
N LEU A 182 -25.47 13.38 -23.42
CA LEU A 182 -24.99 14.61 -24.04
C LEU A 182 -26.11 15.64 -24.21
N GLN A 183 -27.00 15.76 -23.23
CA GLN A 183 -27.62 17.06 -23.01
C GLN A 183 -26.53 17.94 -22.39
N GLU A 184 -26.09 18.94 -23.15
CA GLU A 184 -25.33 20.07 -22.61
C GLU A 184 -25.94 20.41 -21.26
N ARG A 185 -25.18 20.21 -20.18
CA ARG A 185 -25.58 20.73 -18.88
C ARG A 185 -25.67 22.23 -19.08
N ASP A 186 -26.89 22.71 -19.23
CA ASP A 186 -27.20 24.13 -19.27
C ASP A 186 -26.62 24.73 -17.99
N THR A 187 -25.42 25.29 -18.13
CA THR A 187 -24.76 26.06 -17.09
C THR A 187 -25.43 27.42 -17.11
N GLY A 188 -26.71 27.42 -16.73
CA GLY A 188 -27.45 28.63 -16.51
C GLY A 188 -26.66 29.55 -15.56
N PRO A 189 -26.88 30.87 -15.65
CA PRO A 189 -26.09 31.88 -14.94
C PRO A 189 -26.03 31.71 -13.40
N ASP A 190 -26.81 30.79 -12.83
CA ASP A 190 -26.90 30.47 -11.41
C ASP A 190 -25.91 29.38 -10.92
N PHE A 191 -25.12 28.74 -11.80
CA PHE A 191 -24.15 27.72 -11.33
C PHE A 191 -22.98 28.36 -10.55
N LEU A 192 -22.51 29.53 -10.98
CA LEU A 192 -21.41 30.26 -10.33
C LEU A 192 -21.81 30.97 -9.04
N SER A 193 -23.12 31.19 -8.80
CA SER A 193 -23.61 31.84 -7.58
C SER A 193 -23.56 30.93 -6.35
N ARG A 194 -23.53 29.60 -6.56
CA ARG A 194 -23.58 28.58 -5.50
C ARG A 194 -22.21 28.08 -5.04
N MET A 195 -21.12 28.53 -5.66
CA MET A 195 -19.73 28.18 -5.29
C MET A 195 -19.03 29.24 -4.43
N ARG A 196 -19.77 30.13 -3.77
CA ARG A 196 -19.22 31.10 -2.82
C ARG A 196 -19.65 30.80 -1.40
#